data_AF-A0A938NKY1-F1
#
_entry.id   AF-A0A938NKY1-F1
#
_cell.length_a   1.000
_cell.length_b   1.000
_cell.length_c   1.000
_cell.angle_alpha   90.00
_cell.angle_beta   90.00
_cell.angle_gamma   90.00
#
_symmetry.space_group_name_H-M   'P 1'
#
loop_
_entity.id
_entity.type
_entity.pdbx_description
1 polymer ?
#
loop_
_entity_poly.entity_id
_entity_poly.type
_entity_poly.pdbx_seq_one_letter_code
_entity_poly.pdbx_strand_id
1 'polypeptide(L)'
;MYLPLPSSVLPIVLAVTLLLIGWLGWTGERDPESLWAPGDLSQYHADIAGCAHCHEPFRGVTTAKCVACHTPQWFGDISEATVNAFHQDKIRKGRSCLDCHTEHRGRLGQIVIGETGNPHGEYIFSATGTRSCTDCHAFGSGPGRPTTLLDTEAVKRLHRKGRGAHRTGEFSDCLQCHGTEAK
;
A
#
# COMPACT_ATOMS: atom_id res chain seq x y z
N MET A 1 -12.00 -47.60 -8.97
CA MET A 1 -11.82 -48.26 -10.28
C MET A 1 -11.89 -47.15 -11.33
N TYR A 2 -10.74 -46.67 -11.81
CA TYR A 2 -10.70 -45.60 -12.82
C TYR A 2 -10.98 -46.23 -14.19
N LEU A 3 -12.06 -45.83 -14.87
CA LEU A 3 -12.26 -46.19 -16.26
C LEU A 3 -11.17 -45.50 -17.11
N PRO A 4 -10.52 -46.22 -18.04
CA PRO A 4 -9.56 -45.59 -18.94
C PRO A 4 -10.27 -44.53 -19.79
N LEU A 5 -9.66 -43.35 -19.90
CA LEU A 5 -10.14 -42.29 -20.76
C LEU A 5 -10.25 -42.79 -22.20
N PRO A 6 -11.38 -42.56 -22.90
CA PRO A 6 -11.52 -42.96 -24.29
C PRO A 6 -10.43 -42.31 -25.13
N SER A 7 -9.82 -43.08 -26.04
CA SER A 7 -8.75 -42.60 -26.93
C SER A 7 -9.18 -41.42 -27.82
N SER A 8 -10.48 -41.24 -28.04
CA SER A 8 -11.06 -40.08 -28.73
C SER A 8 -11.02 -38.78 -27.92
N VAL A 9 -10.90 -38.86 -26.59
CA VAL A 9 -10.85 -37.69 -25.68
C VAL A 9 -9.42 -37.17 -25.53
N LEU A 10 -8.41 -38.04 -25.72
CA LEU A 10 -7.00 -37.68 -25.60
C LEU A 10 -6.55 -36.49 -26.49
N PRO A 11 -6.87 -36.42 -27.80
CA PRO A 11 -6.48 -35.28 -28.63
C PRO A 11 -7.18 -33.99 -28.20
N ILE A 12 -8.41 -34.07 -27.71
CA ILE A 12 -9.17 -32.91 -27.22
C ILE A 12 -8.51 -32.36 -25.96
N VAL A 13 -8.17 -33.23 -25.01
CA VAL A 13 -7.46 -32.83 -23.78
C VAL A 13 -6.13 -32.19 -24.12
N LEU A 14 -5.33 -32.80 -25.00
CA LEU A 14 -4.05 -32.24 -25.43
C LEU A 14 -4.19 -30.88 -26.09
N ALA A 15 -5.17 -30.72 -27.00
CA ALA A 15 -5.42 -29.44 -27.65
C ALA A 15 -5.82 -28.36 -26.65
N VAL A 16 -6.73 -28.67 -25.70
CA VAL A 16 -7.16 -27.74 -24.65
C VAL A 16 -5.99 -27.39 -23.72
N THR A 17 -5.17 -28.35 -23.33
CA THR A 17 -3.98 -28.10 -22.49
C THR A 17 -2.96 -27.23 -23.21
N LEU A 18 -2.68 -27.48 -24.49
CA LEU A 18 -1.76 -26.65 -25.28
C LEU A 18 -2.30 -25.23 -25.48
N LEU A 19 -3.61 -25.08 -25.69
CA LEU A 19 -4.27 -23.77 -25.75
C LEU A 19 -4.18 -23.03 -24.42
N LEU A 20 -4.38 -23.71 -23.28
CA LEU A 20 -4.22 -23.12 -21.94
C LEU A 20 -2.78 -22.68 -21.67
N ILE A 21 -1.79 -23.52 -22.00
CA ILE A 21 -0.36 -23.19 -21.84
C ILE A 21 0.00 -22.01 -22.73
N GLY A 22 -0.43 -22.01 -23.99
CA GLY A 22 -0.20 -20.91 -24.92
C GLY A 22 -0.87 -19.61 -24.46
N TRP A 23 -2.08 -19.69 -23.93
CA TRP A 23 -2.80 -18.54 -23.37
C TRP A 23 -2.11 -17.98 -22.13
N LEU A 24 -1.73 -18.83 -21.17
CA LEU A 24 -1.00 -18.42 -19.96
C LEU A 24 0.37 -17.81 -20.26
N GLY A 25 1.10 -18.36 -21.24
CA GLY A 25 2.37 -17.78 -21.70
C GLY A 25 2.16 -16.41 -22.36
N TRP A 26 1.17 -16.30 -23.24
CA TRP A 26 0.84 -15.05 -23.94
C TRP A 26 0.39 -13.93 -22.98
N THR A 27 -0.47 -14.24 -22.01
CA THR A 27 -1.00 -13.26 -21.05
C THR A 27 0.04 -12.87 -20.01
N GLY A 28 0.88 -13.80 -19.57
CA GLY A 28 1.96 -13.55 -18.63
C GLY A 28 3.00 -12.54 -19.14
N GLU A 29 3.22 -12.47 -20.45
CA GLU A 29 4.17 -11.52 -21.07
C GLU A 29 3.55 -10.13 -21.36
N ARG A 30 2.24 -10.03 -21.59
CA ARG A 30 1.59 -8.79 -22.03
C ARG A 30 1.04 -7.91 -20.91
N ASP A 31 0.51 -8.50 -19.83
CA ASP A 31 -0.13 -7.76 -18.74
C ASP A 31 0.26 -8.35 -17.35
N PRO A 32 1.57 -8.37 -17.00
CA PRO A 32 2.03 -9.01 -15.77
C PRO A 32 1.43 -8.38 -14.51
N GLU A 33 1.17 -7.07 -14.55
CA GLU A 33 0.79 -6.31 -13.37
C GLU A 33 -0.71 -6.45 -13.05
N SER A 34 -1.61 -6.44 -14.04
CA SER A 34 -3.05 -6.57 -13.76
C SER A 34 -3.47 -8.00 -13.38
N LEU A 35 -2.71 -9.01 -13.82
CA LEU A 35 -2.99 -10.43 -13.51
C LEU A 35 -2.45 -10.87 -12.15
N TRP A 36 -1.35 -10.28 -11.67
CA TRP A 36 -0.64 -10.76 -10.47
C TRP A 36 -0.18 -9.65 -9.50
N ALA A 37 -0.15 -8.38 -9.89
CA ALA A 37 0.26 -7.30 -9.00
C ALA A 37 -0.95 -6.78 -8.21
N PRO A 38 -0.96 -6.87 -6.87
CA PRO A 38 -2.09 -6.44 -6.06
C PRO A 38 -2.27 -4.91 -6.01
N GLY A 39 -1.40 -4.15 -6.69
CA GLY A 39 -1.23 -2.70 -6.60
C GLY A 39 0.15 -2.32 -6.04
N ASP A 40 0.47 -1.03 -6.08
CA ASP A 40 1.73 -0.49 -5.55
C ASP A 40 1.80 -0.53 -4.02
N LEU A 41 2.99 -0.72 -3.46
CA LEU A 41 3.21 -0.63 -2.01
C LEU A 41 2.99 0.80 -1.49
N SER A 42 2.64 0.88 -0.21
CA SER A 42 2.55 2.12 0.56
C SER A 42 3.90 2.80 0.69
N GLN A 43 3.90 4.10 0.99
CA GLN A 43 5.12 4.87 1.20
C GLN A 43 6.04 4.30 2.30
N TYR A 44 5.48 3.59 3.29
CA TYR A 44 6.24 3.05 4.41
C TYR A 44 7.04 1.80 4.02
N HIS A 45 6.66 1.14 2.93
CA HIS A 45 7.36 -0.02 2.37
C HIS A 45 7.86 0.23 0.94
N ALA A 46 7.93 1.49 0.50
CA ALA A 46 8.31 1.85 -0.86
C ALA A 46 9.72 1.35 -1.25
N ASP A 47 10.61 1.19 -0.27
CA ASP A 47 11.98 0.72 -0.47
C ASP A 47 12.11 -0.81 -0.46
N ILE A 48 11.02 -1.57 -0.25
CA ILE A 48 11.05 -3.04 -0.24
C ILE A 48 10.97 -3.55 -1.67
N ALA A 49 12.07 -4.14 -2.12
CA ALA A 49 12.15 -4.75 -3.44
C ALA A 49 11.68 -6.23 -3.41
N GLY A 50 10.55 -6.52 -4.03
CA GLY A 50 10.14 -7.90 -4.36
C GLY A 50 9.18 -8.57 -3.37
N CYS A 51 8.25 -9.35 -3.93
CA CYS A 51 7.09 -9.90 -3.22
C CYS A 51 7.46 -10.84 -2.06
N ALA A 52 8.59 -11.56 -2.17
CA ALA A 52 9.02 -12.58 -1.22
C ALA A 52 9.45 -12.03 0.15
N HIS A 53 9.61 -10.71 0.29
CA HIS A 53 9.85 -10.07 1.58
C HIS A 53 8.64 -10.14 2.50
N CYS A 54 7.43 -10.14 1.93
CA CYS A 54 6.18 -10.23 2.68
C CYS A 54 5.47 -11.58 2.45
N HIS A 55 5.62 -12.16 1.26
CA HIS A 55 4.93 -13.39 0.86
C HIS A 55 5.80 -14.64 1.05
N GLU A 56 5.13 -15.72 1.42
CA GLU A 56 5.63 -17.09 1.32
C GLU A 56 4.94 -17.83 0.15
N PRO A 57 5.67 -18.67 -0.61
CA PRO A 57 5.09 -19.47 -1.68
C PRO A 57 3.87 -20.26 -1.19
N PHE A 58 2.75 -20.11 -1.90
CA PHE A 58 1.47 -20.76 -1.62
C PHE A 58 0.84 -20.46 -0.24
N ARG A 59 1.40 -19.53 0.53
CA ARG A 59 0.87 -19.11 1.84
C ARG A 59 0.48 -17.64 1.89
N GLY A 60 0.93 -16.84 0.93
CA GLY A 60 0.69 -15.40 0.94
C GLY A 60 1.47 -14.71 2.05
N VAL A 61 0.93 -13.63 2.60
CA VAL A 61 1.59 -12.87 3.67
C VAL A 61 1.49 -13.61 4.99
N THR A 62 2.60 -13.69 5.73
CA THR A 62 2.65 -14.33 7.04
C THR A 62 3.11 -13.35 8.13
N THR A 63 2.60 -13.51 9.35
CA THR A 63 3.03 -12.69 10.50
C THR A 63 4.55 -12.79 10.73
N ALA A 64 5.14 -13.96 10.45
CA ALA A 64 6.58 -14.19 10.56
C ALA A 64 7.40 -13.24 9.67
N LYS A 65 6.94 -12.97 8.44
CA LYS A 65 7.58 -12.03 7.51
C LYS A 65 7.53 -10.59 8.04
N CYS A 66 6.40 -10.18 8.63
CA CYS A 66 6.25 -8.84 9.21
C CYS A 66 7.20 -8.62 10.40
N VAL A 67 7.25 -9.57 11.35
CA VAL A 67 8.06 -9.43 12.58
C VAL A 67 9.56 -9.64 12.35
N ALA A 68 9.98 -10.04 11.15
CA ALA A 68 11.39 -10.08 10.77
C ALA A 68 12.01 -8.67 10.72
N CYS A 69 11.23 -7.67 10.30
CA CYS A 69 11.63 -6.25 10.33
C CYS A 69 10.99 -5.51 11.53
N HIS A 70 9.73 -5.80 11.85
CA HIS A 70 9.01 -5.21 12.98
C HIS A 70 9.20 -6.05 14.26
N THR A 71 10.42 -6.02 14.79
CA THR A 71 10.76 -6.80 15.99
C THR A 71 10.07 -6.25 17.24
N PRO A 72 9.93 -7.04 18.32
CA PRO A 72 9.42 -6.53 19.59
C PRO A 72 10.19 -5.32 20.12
N GLN A 73 11.50 -5.28 19.91
CA GLN A 73 12.34 -4.14 20.27
C GLN A 73 11.97 -2.91 19.42
N TRP A 74 11.85 -3.07 18.10
CA TRP A 74 11.44 -1.99 17.20
C TRP A 74 10.11 -1.36 17.64
N PHE A 75 9.11 -2.17 17.98
CA PHE A 75 7.84 -1.66 18.52
C PHE A 75 8.03 -0.88 19.84
N GLY A 76 8.93 -1.34 20.71
CA GLY A 76 9.27 -0.62 21.93
C GLY A 76 9.99 0.71 21.69
N ASP A 77 10.79 0.80 20.64
CA ASP A 77 11.58 1.98 20.31
C ASP A 77 10.74 3.07 19.62
N ILE A 78 9.73 2.67 18.82
CA ILE A 78 8.98 3.59 17.96
C ILE A 78 7.56 3.92 18.46
N SER A 79 7.10 3.33 19.56
CA SER A 79 5.73 3.52 20.04
C SER A 79 5.60 3.71 21.54
N GLU A 80 4.53 4.40 21.94
CA GLU A 80 4.14 4.57 23.34
C GLU A 80 3.91 3.21 24.02
N ALA A 81 4.14 3.15 25.34
CA ALA A 81 4.09 1.90 26.11
C ALA A 81 2.76 1.13 25.95
N THR A 82 1.63 1.85 25.86
CA THR A 82 0.29 1.26 25.65
C THR A 82 0.13 0.65 24.25
N VAL A 83 0.66 1.31 23.22
CA VAL A 83 0.62 0.85 21.83
C VAL A 83 1.55 -0.36 21.65
N ASN A 84 2.76 -0.31 22.22
CA ASN A 84 3.66 -1.44 22.24
C ASN A 84 2.99 -2.65 22.91
N ALA A 85 2.46 -2.48 24.13
CA ALA A 85 1.78 -3.56 24.85
C ALA A 85 0.62 -4.19 24.06
N PHE A 86 -0.16 -3.39 23.33
CA PHE A 86 -1.20 -3.88 22.43
C PHE A 86 -0.63 -4.76 21.32
N HIS A 87 0.39 -4.30 20.60
CA HIS A 87 1.00 -5.07 19.53
C HIS A 87 1.66 -6.36 20.06
N GLN A 88 2.33 -6.31 21.21
CA GLN A 88 2.87 -7.52 21.87
C GLN A 88 1.78 -8.53 22.22
N ASP A 89 0.60 -8.09 22.68
CA ASP A 89 -0.55 -8.98 22.89
C ASP A 89 -1.00 -9.66 21.60
N LYS A 90 -1.09 -8.92 20.49
CA LYS A 90 -1.53 -9.48 19.20
C LYS A 90 -0.53 -10.46 18.62
N ILE A 91 0.76 -10.13 18.69
CA ILE A 91 1.85 -11.01 18.25
C ILE A 91 1.85 -12.30 19.06
N ARG A 92 1.76 -12.24 20.40
CA ARG A 92 1.70 -13.44 21.26
C ARG A 92 0.49 -14.32 20.97
N LYS A 93 -0.64 -13.72 20.59
CA LYS A 93 -1.86 -14.44 20.19
C LYS A 93 -1.82 -14.97 18.76
N GLY A 94 -0.73 -14.74 18.02
CA GLY A 94 -0.58 -15.19 16.64
C GLY A 94 -1.54 -14.51 15.67
N ARG A 95 -2.03 -13.30 16.00
CA ARG A 95 -2.96 -12.58 15.12
C ARG A 95 -2.24 -12.08 13.87
N SER A 96 -2.92 -12.11 12.73
CA SER A 96 -2.38 -11.56 11.49
C SER A 96 -2.24 -10.04 11.60
N CYS A 97 -1.12 -9.50 11.12
CA CYS A 97 -0.96 -8.05 10.97
C CYS A 97 -2.03 -7.48 10.03
N LEU A 98 -2.41 -8.27 9.01
CA LEU A 98 -3.35 -7.86 7.98
C LEU A 98 -4.81 -7.75 8.46
N ASP A 99 -5.10 -8.17 9.69
CA ASP A 99 -6.43 -7.97 10.30
C ASP A 99 -6.71 -6.48 10.58
N CYS A 100 -5.66 -5.66 10.67
CA CYS A 100 -5.74 -4.23 10.95
C CYS A 100 -4.90 -3.39 9.98
N HIS A 101 -3.85 -3.98 9.42
CA HIS A 101 -2.96 -3.37 8.45
C HIS A 101 -3.28 -3.82 7.03
N THR A 102 -3.03 -2.97 6.04
CA THR A 102 -3.32 -3.24 4.64
C THR A 102 -2.22 -2.69 3.77
N GLU A 103 -1.96 -3.36 2.67
CA GLU A 103 -0.89 -2.99 1.75
C GLU A 103 -1.43 -3.10 0.31
N HIS A 104 -0.62 -2.68 -0.66
CA HIS A 104 -0.95 -2.64 -2.07
C HIS A 104 -2.05 -1.63 -2.42
N ARG A 105 -2.11 -0.52 -1.67
CA ARG A 105 -3.07 0.57 -1.90
C ARG A 105 -2.43 1.80 -2.54
N GLY A 106 -1.27 1.58 -3.16
CA GLY A 106 -0.40 2.62 -3.64
C GLY A 106 0.28 3.37 -2.51
N ARG A 107 1.22 4.23 -2.90
CA ARG A 107 2.06 5.00 -1.99
C ARG A 107 1.28 5.79 -0.94
N LEU A 108 0.04 6.13 -1.25
CA LEU A 108 -0.87 6.95 -0.42
C LEU A 108 -1.86 6.12 0.39
N GLY A 109 -1.87 4.81 0.17
CA GLY A 109 -2.68 3.87 0.91
C GLY A 109 -2.32 3.93 2.39
N GLN A 110 -3.30 4.24 3.23
CA GLN A 110 -3.11 4.10 4.67
C GLN A 110 -3.05 2.61 5.00
N ILE A 111 -2.02 2.24 5.75
CA ILE A 111 -1.85 0.85 6.15
C ILE A 111 -2.89 0.50 7.21
N VAL A 112 -3.14 1.37 8.20
CA VAL A 112 -4.08 1.12 9.30
C VAL A 112 -5.53 1.40 8.88
N ILE A 113 -6.40 0.42 9.08
CA ILE A 113 -7.84 0.56 8.85
C ILE A 113 -8.43 1.54 9.88
N GLY A 114 -9.06 2.63 9.40
CA GLY A 114 -9.81 3.57 10.24
C GLY A 114 -9.07 4.85 10.65
N GLU A 115 -7.84 5.07 10.18
CA GLU A 115 -7.14 6.35 10.37
C GLU A 115 -7.75 7.46 9.48
N THR A 116 -7.64 8.72 9.91
CA THR A 116 -7.99 9.88 9.07
C THR A 116 -7.06 9.91 7.86
N GLY A 117 -7.62 9.66 6.66
CA GLY A 117 -6.85 9.63 5.42
C GLY A 117 -6.12 10.94 5.17
N ASN A 118 -4.89 10.85 4.66
CA ASN A 118 -4.18 12.00 4.12
C ASN A 118 -4.68 12.23 2.68
N PRO A 119 -5.43 13.32 2.40
CA PRO A 119 -5.89 13.60 1.04
C PRO A 119 -4.76 14.10 0.13
N HIS A 120 -3.60 14.44 0.70
CA HIS A 120 -2.46 14.99 -0.02
C HIS A 120 -1.45 13.86 -0.31
N GLY A 121 -1.28 13.56 -1.60
CA GLY A 121 -0.36 12.52 -2.05
C GLY A 121 1.13 12.86 -1.90
N GLU A 122 2.01 11.98 -2.38
CA GLU A 122 3.47 12.14 -2.39
C GLU A 122 3.90 13.45 -3.06
N TYR A 123 3.15 13.86 -4.10
CA TYR A 123 3.39 15.12 -4.80
C TYR A 123 3.51 16.31 -3.86
N ILE A 124 2.78 16.33 -2.74
CA ILE A 124 2.87 17.42 -1.78
C ILE A 124 4.22 17.44 -1.07
N PHE A 125 4.67 16.30 -0.55
CA PHE A 125 5.94 16.16 0.17
C PHE A 125 7.13 16.36 -0.77
N SER A 126 7.03 15.87 -2.01
CA SER A 126 8.04 16.09 -3.05
C SER A 126 8.13 17.57 -3.44
N ALA A 127 7.00 18.26 -3.59
CA ALA A 127 6.96 19.67 -3.97
C ALA A 127 7.42 20.62 -2.85
N THR A 128 7.20 20.25 -1.58
CA THR A 128 7.56 21.08 -0.42
C THR A 128 8.92 20.73 0.18
N GLY A 129 9.41 19.51 -0.06
CA GLY A 129 10.59 18.95 0.61
C GLY A 129 10.37 18.61 2.09
N THR A 130 9.13 18.67 2.57
CA THR A 130 8.77 18.31 3.95
C THR A 130 8.75 16.79 4.12
N ARG A 131 8.89 16.31 5.37
CA ARG A 131 8.96 14.86 5.66
C ARG A 131 7.98 14.40 6.73
N SER A 132 7.34 15.34 7.43
CA SER A 132 6.35 15.04 8.46
C SER A 132 5.04 15.78 8.21
N CYS A 133 3.93 15.15 8.58
CA CYS A 133 2.62 15.80 8.60
C CYS A 133 2.62 17.04 9.51
N THR A 134 3.41 17.03 10.58
CA THR A 134 3.54 18.15 11.53
C THR A 134 4.29 19.36 10.96
N ASP A 135 4.96 19.21 9.81
CA ASP A 135 5.62 20.33 9.12
C ASP A 135 4.57 21.32 8.54
N CYS A 136 3.33 20.84 8.34
CA CYS A 136 2.22 21.59 7.77
C CYS A 136 0.96 21.60 8.67
N HIS A 137 0.78 20.62 9.55
CA HIS A 137 -0.45 20.47 10.33
C HIS A 137 -0.21 20.47 11.84
N ALA A 138 -1.16 21.05 12.59
CA ALA A 138 -1.34 20.80 14.00
C ALA A 138 -2.46 19.78 14.22
N PHE A 139 -2.16 18.69 14.92
CA PHE A 139 -3.12 17.67 15.30
C PHE A 139 -3.62 17.93 16.71
N GLY A 140 -4.94 18.02 16.89
CA GLY A 140 -5.52 18.11 18.22
C GLY A 140 -5.40 16.77 18.97
N SER A 141 -5.06 16.80 20.25
CA SER A 141 -4.94 15.60 21.07
C SER A 141 -6.32 15.05 21.45
N GLY A 142 -6.89 14.10 20.69
CA GLY A 142 -8.08 13.32 21.09
C GLY A 142 -9.09 13.06 19.96
N PRO A 143 -10.07 12.17 20.19
CA PRO A 143 -11.05 11.77 19.18
C PRO A 143 -11.89 12.95 18.68
N GLY A 144 -11.99 13.12 17.36
CA GLY A 144 -12.82 14.16 16.74
C GLY A 144 -12.25 15.58 16.81
N ARG A 145 -10.99 15.76 17.23
CA ARG A 145 -10.35 17.08 17.19
C ARG A 145 -9.86 17.41 15.79
N PRO A 146 -10.11 18.62 15.28
CA PRO A 146 -9.79 18.98 13.91
C PRO A 146 -8.27 19.05 13.71
N THR A 147 -7.81 18.54 12.57
CA THR A 147 -6.47 18.82 12.04
C THR A 147 -6.48 20.22 11.45
N THR A 148 -5.62 21.10 11.96
CA THR A 148 -5.52 22.50 11.49
C THR A 148 -4.28 22.66 10.62
N LEU A 149 -4.42 23.30 9.48
CA LEU A 149 -3.28 23.68 8.63
C LEU A 149 -2.56 24.88 9.26
N LEU A 150 -1.23 24.78 9.38
CA LEU A 150 -0.36 25.81 9.94
C LEU A 150 0.07 26.82 8.87
N ASP A 151 0.34 28.06 9.26
CA ASP A 151 0.88 29.12 8.39
C ASP A 151 2.42 29.05 8.23
N THR A 152 2.94 27.86 7.97
CA THR A 152 4.38 27.66 7.73
C THR A 152 4.81 28.18 6.36
N GLU A 153 6.10 28.45 6.18
CA GLU A 153 6.62 28.89 4.87
C GLU A 153 6.45 27.82 3.78
N ALA A 154 6.43 26.53 4.14
CA ALA A 154 6.11 25.45 3.21
C ALA A 154 4.68 25.59 2.67
N VAL A 155 3.70 25.78 3.56
CA VAL A 155 2.28 25.97 3.20
C VAL A 155 2.08 27.24 2.37
N LYS A 156 2.65 28.37 2.80
CA LYS A 156 2.56 29.64 2.05
C LYS A 156 3.16 29.54 0.66
N ARG A 157 4.32 28.90 0.52
CA ARG A 157 4.97 28.68 -0.78
C ARG A 157 4.11 27.80 -1.68
N LEU A 158 3.55 26.72 -1.13
CA LEU A 158 2.68 25.81 -1.85
C LEU A 158 1.41 26.52 -2.37
N HIS A 159 0.73 27.31 -1.53
CA HIS A 159 -0.44 28.10 -1.92
C HIS A 159 -0.11 29.14 -3.00
N ARG A 160 1.01 29.86 -2.88
CA ARG A 160 1.46 30.82 -3.90
C ARG A 160 1.72 30.14 -5.24
N LYS A 161 2.37 28.97 -5.24
CA LYS A 161 2.69 28.22 -6.46
C LYS A 161 1.42 27.69 -7.14
N GLY A 162 0.44 27.24 -6.37
CA GLY A 162 -0.79 26.65 -6.88
C GLY A 162 -1.82 27.64 -7.42
N ARG A 163 -1.57 28.96 -7.41
CA ARG A 163 -2.54 30.01 -7.84
C ARG A 163 -3.95 29.84 -7.25
N GLY A 164 -4.06 29.26 -6.05
CA GLY A 164 -5.33 28.96 -5.37
C GLY A 164 -5.80 27.49 -5.45
N ALA A 165 -5.27 26.68 -6.36
CA ALA A 165 -5.63 25.26 -6.52
C ALA A 165 -5.12 24.36 -5.39
N HIS A 166 -4.07 24.77 -4.68
CA HIS A 166 -3.54 24.03 -3.52
C HIS A 166 -4.20 24.42 -2.18
N ARG A 167 -5.32 25.14 -2.20
CA ARG A 167 -6.06 25.50 -0.96
C ARG A 167 -6.92 24.34 -0.48
N THR A 168 -7.23 24.34 0.80
CA THR A 168 -8.19 23.39 1.39
C THR A 168 -9.51 23.39 0.60
N GLY A 169 -9.99 22.20 0.24
CA GLY A 169 -11.25 22.00 -0.50
C GLY A 169 -11.12 21.97 -2.03
N GLU A 170 -9.98 22.39 -2.59
CA GLU A 170 -9.73 22.43 -4.06
C GLU A 170 -8.93 21.20 -4.55
N PHE A 171 -8.60 20.26 -3.64
CA PHE A 171 -7.71 19.13 -3.92
C PHE A 171 -8.29 18.06 -4.85
N SER A 172 -9.61 18.04 -5.09
CA SER A 172 -10.24 17.11 -6.05
C SER A 172 -9.70 17.27 -7.47
N ASP A 173 -9.10 18.42 -7.76
CA ASP A 173 -8.62 18.79 -9.10
C ASP A 173 -7.11 18.55 -9.28
N CYS A 174 -6.46 17.90 -8.30
CA CYS A 174 -5.02 17.63 -8.31
C CYS A 174 -4.55 16.97 -9.62
N LEU A 175 -5.29 15.98 -10.11
CA LEU A 175 -4.95 15.23 -11.32
C LEU A 175 -5.11 16.06 -12.61
N GLN A 176 -5.82 17.19 -12.58
CA GLN A 176 -5.93 18.07 -13.75
C GLN A 176 -4.59 18.70 -14.14
N CYS A 177 -3.70 18.92 -13.16
CA CYS A 177 -2.37 19.49 -13.38
C CYS A 177 -1.22 18.49 -13.15
N HIS A 178 -1.43 17.47 -12.31
CA HIS A 178 -0.40 16.49 -11.92
C HIS A 178 -0.61 15.08 -12.46
N GLY A 179 -1.71 14.84 -13.20
CA GLY A 179 -2.06 13.52 -13.74
C GLY A 179 -1.48 13.19 -15.11
N THR A 180 -0.56 14.00 -15.64
CA THR A 180 0.08 13.72 -16.93
C THR A 180 1.47 13.13 -16.72
N GLU A 181 1.65 11.90 -17.21
CA GLU A 181 2.96 11.35 -17.56
C GLU A 181 3.69 12.37 -18.44
N ALA A 182 4.66 13.06 -17.86
CA ALA A 182 5.68 13.71 -18.64
C ALA A 182 6.57 12.60 -19.20
N LYS A 183 6.28 12.21 -20.45
CA LYS A 183 7.12 11.50 -21.43
C LYS A 183 8.38 10.79 -20.93
#